data_AF-A0AAD5KL61-F1
#
_entry.id   AF-A0AAD5KL61-F1
#
_cell.length_a   1.000
_cell.length_b   1.000
_cell.length_c   1.000
_cell.angle_alpha   90.00
_cell.angle_beta   90.00
_cell.angle_gamma   90.00
#
_symmetry.space_group_name_H-M   'P 1'
#
loop_
_entity.id
_entity.type
_entity.pdbx_description
1 polymer ?
#
loop_
_entity_poly.entity_id
_entity_poly.type
_entity_poly.pdbx_seq_one_letter_code
_entity_poly.pdbx_strand_id
1 'polypeptide(L)'
;MIRETKFFYQSCIQEMAEADTFDWVAFHQLRKFSKSWEESTLKGYGIRSCCFEGQELEKANIFHVNRARVNYRKCCIDKIIASNGTCLSTKEDISGEILSHFSKIFKNQSSPDILAGTDFLEGVRDCFKPTPNLTAPISLPEIRAALMAMKSNKSPGTDGIPYEFYVEFWDVIAPHFLGMFNHILERESLTSSQGQAAIRLIPKSSGPCGISNFRPISLLNCDYKVMASVLARRLRDVIQFVDDRGCHDSSNFPIRGMGAAIVGVDLEKAYDLVNREVLWRILDVMGYPTTFVRWLQTMYSGISLFNEKLTVRAFVDDVTIFISCDEDFTRAGQVLDLFCQWTKARMNKEKTKALGLGTWCSRLTWPLEWLVSAPTLSLLGIKFSHSIVETADRVWNDAFGYLNGILRKNACRRFNLYQRVIFLKSKALSGTVFIAQVLPCKQNMADQILKAVMKFLWI
;
A
#
# COMPACT_ATOMS: atom_id res chain seq x y z
N MET A 1 34.40 -1.08 -7.01
CA MET A 1 34.07 -2.34 -6.31
C MET A 1 34.91 -3.54 -6.77
N ILE A 2 34.56 -4.34 -7.79
CA ILE A 2 35.36 -5.54 -8.15
C ILE A 2 36.75 -5.18 -8.73
N ARG A 3 36.86 -4.10 -9.50
CA ARG A 3 38.13 -3.64 -10.06
C ARG A 3 39.13 -3.17 -9.00
N GLU A 4 38.67 -2.44 -7.99
CA GLU A 4 39.51 -1.93 -6.90
C GLU A 4 40.02 -3.07 -6.01
N THR A 5 39.15 -4.04 -5.67
CA THR A 5 39.55 -5.22 -4.90
C THR A 5 40.55 -6.09 -5.68
N LYS A 6 40.33 -6.30 -6.98
CA LYS A 6 41.25 -7.07 -7.83
C LYS A 6 42.60 -6.39 -7.96
N PHE A 7 42.61 -5.08 -8.21
CA PHE A 7 43.85 -4.29 -8.34
C PHE A 7 44.64 -4.30 -7.03
N PHE A 8 43.95 -4.17 -5.89
CA PHE A 8 44.54 -4.26 -4.56
C PHE A 8 45.21 -5.62 -4.29
N TYR A 9 44.49 -6.73 -4.51
CA TYR A 9 45.09 -8.07 -4.33
C TYR A 9 46.23 -8.34 -5.31
N GLN A 10 46.18 -7.79 -6.53
CA GLN A 10 47.28 -7.87 -7.48
C GLN A 10 48.52 -7.11 -6.97
N SER A 11 48.35 -5.89 -6.45
CA SER A 11 49.46 -5.13 -5.84
C SER A 11 50.06 -5.85 -4.63
N CYS A 12 49.26 -6.42 -3.73
CA CYS A 12 49.79 -7.18 -2.60
C CYS A 12 50.55 -8.45 -3.03
N ILE A 13 50.09 -9.16 -4.06
CA ILE A 13 50.80 -10.33 -4.60
C ILE A 13 52.12 -9.92 -5.26
N GLN A 14 52.15 -8.74 -5.88
CA GLN A 14 53.34 -8.21 -6.53
C GLN A 14 54.38 -7.75 -5.50
N GLU A 15 53.97 -7.06 -4.44
CA GLU A 15 54.83 -6.73 -3.28
C GLU A 15 55.34 -7.99 -2.56
N MET A 16 54.51 -9.04 -2.43
CA MET A 16 54.93 -10.34 -1.90
C MET A 16 56.03 -11.02 -2.74
N ALA A 17 56.01 -10.80 -4.06
CA ALA A 17 56.98 -11.38 -4.98
C ALA A 17 58.30 -10.60 -5.02
N GLU A 18 58.29 -9.33 -4.62
CA GLU A 18 59.43 -8.41 -4.75
C GLU A 18 60.16 -8.12 -3.41
N ALA A 19 59.57 -8.45 -2.25
CA ALA A 19 60.15 -8.18 -0.93
C ALA A 19 60.93 -9.38 -0.33
N ASP A 20 62.17 -9.17 0.13
CA ASP A 20 63.00 -10.19 0.82
C ASP A 20 62.41 -10.64 2.18
N THR A 21 61.57 -9.81 2.81
CA THR A 21 60.79 -10.18 4.01
C THR A 21 59.38 -9.57 3.93
N PHE A 22 58.37 -10.40 4.11
CA PHE A 22 56.96 -9.98 4.03
C PHE A 22 56.50 -9.36 5.36
N ASP A 23 55.96 -8.14 5.34
CA ASP A 23 55.40 -7.49 6.53
C ASP A 23 54.04 -8.12 6.91
N TRP A 24 54.12 -9.17 7.70
CA TRP A 24 52.97 -9.90 8.23
C TRP A 24 52.06 -9.03 9.12
N VAL A 25 52.59 -7.99 9.76
CA VAL A 25 51.81 -7.10 10.63
C VAL A 25 50.93 -6.18 9.79
N ALA A 26 51.51 -5.52 8.78
CA ALA A 26 50.77 -4.70 7.83
C ALA A 26 49.72 -5.53 7.08
N PHE A 27 50.07 -6.72 6.60
CA PHE A 27 49.13 -7.63 5.94
C PHE A 27 47.97 -8.03 6.86
N HIS A 28 48.23 -8.34 8.13
CA HIS A 28 47.17 -8.71 9.07
C HIS A 28 46.22 -7.55 9.38
N GLN A 29 46.74 -6.33 9.51
CA GLN A 29 45.93 -5.11 9.68
C GLN A 29 45.06 -4.84 8.45
N LEU A 30 45.63 -4.94 7.24
CA LEU A 30 44.91 -4.78 5.98
C LEU A 30 43.83 -5.84 5.80
N ARG A 31 44.10 -7.11 6.14
CA ARG A 31 43.11 -8.18 6.10
C ARG A 31 41.95 -7.92 7.07
N LYS A 32 42.22 -7.39 8.27
CA LYS A 32 41.17 -6.96 9.21
C LYS A 32 40.32 -5.82 8.64
N PHE A 33 40.96 -4.82 8.02
CA PHE A 33 40.25 -3.70 7.38
C PHE A 33 39.37 -4.18 6.22
N SER A 34 39.90 -4.99 5.30
CA SER A 34 39.13 -5.58 4.18
C SER A 34 37.94 -6.37 4.68
N LYS A 35 38.12 -7.19 5.72
CA LYS A 35 37.03 -7.97 6.32
C LYS A 35 35.97 -7.07 6.96
N SER A 36 36.36 -6.05 7.71
CA SER A 36 35.44 -5.07 8.30
C SER A 36 34.66 -4.31 7.23
N TRP A 37 35.32 -3.94 6.14
CA TRP A 37 34.70 -3.23 5.02
C TRP A 37 33.72 -4.12 4.25
N GLU A 38 34.07 -5.38 4.00
CA GLU A 38 33.18 -6.39 3.41
C GLU A 38 31.94 -6.62 4.31
N GLU A 39 32.13 -6.78 5.62
CA GLU A 39 31.05 -6.96 6.58
C GLU A 39 30.10 -5.76 6.61
N SER A 40 30.64 -4.54 6.61
CA SER A 40 29.85 -3.30 6.55
C SER A 40 29.09 -3.17 5.23
N THR A 41 29.75 -3.46 4.10
CA THR A 41 29.15 -3.42 2.76
C THR A 41 28.03 -4.44 2.63
N LEU A 42 28.26 -5.67 3.12
CA LEU A 42 27.26 -6.73 3.17
C LEU A 42 26.09 -6.33 4.07
N LYS A 43 26.34 -5.78 5.26
CA LYS A 43 25.28 -5.25 6.16
C LYS A 43 24.39 -4.25 5.42
N GLY A 44 24.98 -3.33 4.65
CA GLY A 44 24.25 -2.40 3.80
C GLY A 44 23.37 -3.10 2.74
N TYR A 45 23.86 -4.18 2.10
CA TYR A 45 23.05 -4.98 1.18
C TYR A 45 21.93 -5.76 1.88
N GLY A 46 22.15 -6.21 3.11
CA GLY A 46 21.12 -6.80 3.96
C GLY A 46 19.96 -5.84 4.22
N ILE A 47 20.28 -4.59 4.57
CA ILE A 47 19.27 -3.55 4.79
C ILE A 47 18.51 -3.27 3.48
N ARG A 48 19.23 -3.02 2.37
CA ARG A 48 18.64 -2.71 1.06
C ARG A 48 17.84 -3.86 0.44
N SER A 49 18.07 -5.12 0.85
CA SER A 49 17.26 -6.23 0.36
C SER A 49 15.86 -6.24 0.97
N CYS A 50 15.65 -5.52 2.09
CA CYS A 50 14.41 -5.52 2.87
C CYS A 50 13.97 -6.93 3.26
N CYS A 51 14.93 -7.80 3.61
CA CYS A 51 14.65 -9.21 3.95
C CYS A 51 15.05 -9.60 5.37
N PHE A 52 15.55 -8.67 6.19
CA PHE A 52 15.77 -8.93 7.60
C PHE A 52 14.43 -9.16 8.30
N GLU A 53 14.23 -10.38 8.79
CA GLU A 53 13.04 -10.76 9.54
C GLU A 53 13.41 -10.91 11.02
N GLY A 54 13.23 -9.83 11.79
CA GLY A 54 13.58 -9.75 13.21
C GLY A 54 14.76 -8.81 13.50
N GLN A 55 14.96 -8.49 14.79
CA GLN A 55 16.05 -7.63 15.28
C GLN A 55 17.42 -8.20 14.81
N GLU A 56 18.13 -7.46 13.96
CA GLU A 56 19.55 -7.53 13.54
C GLU A 56 20.39 -8.83 13.69
N LEU A 57 19.82 -10.04 13.63
CA LEU A 57 20.56 -11.28 13.94
C LEU A 57 20.99 -12.11 12.71
N GLU A 58 20.43 -11.87 11.53
CA GLU A 58 20.88 -12.56 10.32
C GLU A 58 22.12 -11.88 9.75
N LYS A 59 23.14 -12.66 9.38
CA LYS A 59 24.31 -12.13 8.69
C LYS A 59 23.98 -11.95 7.21
N ALA A 60 24.18 -10.72 6.71
CA ALA A 60 24.04 -10.45 5.29
C ALA A 60 25.01 -11.30 4.45
N ASN A 61 24.55 -11.76 3.30
CA ASN A 61 25.27 -12.71 2.44
C ASN A 61 24.89 -12.48 0.97
N ILE A 62 25.38 -13.34 0.06
CA ILE A 62 25.15 -13.20 -1.38
C ILE A 62 23.66 -13.24 -1.77
N PHE A 63 22.80 -13.90 -0.98
CA PHE A 63 21.36 -13.88 -1.20
C PHE A 63 20.81 -12.44 -1.08
N HIS A 64 21.24 -11.70 -0.05
CA HIS A 64 20.83 -10.31 0.17
C HIS A 64 21.34 -9.39 -0.95
N VAL A 65 22.58 -9.60 -1.42
CA VAL A 65 23.14 -8.86 -2.56
C VAL A 65 22.30 -9.09 -3.82
N ASN A 66 22.02 -10.34 -4.16
CA ASN A 66 21.22 -10.70 -5.33
C ASN A 66 19.80 -10.16 -5.22
N ARG A 67 19.21 -10.21 -4.02
CA ARG A 67 17.87 -9.69 -3.76
C ARG A 67 17.82 -8.17 -3.90
N ALA A 68 18.79 -7.44 -3.35
CA ALA A 68 18.89 -5.99 -3.49
C ALA A 68 19.04 -5.58 -4.97
N ARG A 69 19.81 -6.35 -5.76
CA ARG A 69 19.92 -6.14 -7.22
C ARG A 69 18.59 -6.35 -7.94
N VAL A 70 17.85 -7.39 -7.59
CA VAL A 70 16.50 -7.63 -8.15
C VAL A 70 15.54 -6.50 -7.77
N ASN A 71 15.55 -6.05 -6.52
CA ASN A 71 14.73 -4.92 -6.07
C ASN A 71 15.06 -3.65 -6.85
N TYR A 72 16.36 -3.34 -7.02
CA TYR A 72 16.82 -2.21 -7.82
C TYR A 72 16.30 -2.28 -9.26
N ARG A 73 16.49 -3.41 -9.94
CA ARG A 73 16.01 -3.61 -11.33
C ARG A 73 14.49 -3.48 -11.47
N LYS A 74 13.72 -3.92 -10.47
CA LYS A 74 12.25 -3.74 -10.46
C LYS A 74 11.82 -2.28 -10.29
N CYS A 75 12.66 -1.45 -9.70
CA CYS A 75 12.40 -0.02 -9.50
C CYS A 75 12.94 0.86 -10.63
N CYS A 76 13.86 0.35 -11.45
CA CYS A 76 14.36 1.08 -12.61
C CYS A 76 13.30 1.09 -13.73
N ILE A 77 13.03 2.29 -14.23
CA ILE A 77 12.18 2.48 -15.40
C ILE A 77 13.12 2.75 -16.57
N ASP A 78 13.55 1.68 -17.22
CA ASP A 78 14.48 1.76 -18.35
C ASP A 78 13.75 2.07 -19.67
N LYS A 79 12.47 1.69 -19.77
CA LYS A 79 11.63 1.91 -20.96
C LYS A 79 10.16 2.12 -20.57
N ILE A 80 9.46 3.00 -21.30
CA ILE A 80 8.01 3.20 -21.21
C ILE A 80 7.40 3.12 -22.61
N ILE A 81 6.20 2.54 -22.71
CA ILE A 81 5.39 2.62 -23.93
C ILE A 81 4.49 3.86 -23.81
N ALA A 82 4.71 4.86 -24.66
CA ALA A 82 3.93 6.08 -24.70
C ALA A 82 2.49 5.82 -25.18
N SER A 83 1.61 6.80 -24.98
CA SER A 83 0.19 6.70 -25.31
C SER A 83 -0.10 6.41 -26.80
N ASN A 84 0.82 6.79 -27.69
CA ASN A 84 0.80 6.55 -29.13
C ASN A 84 1.49 5.23 -29.56
N GLY A 85 1.88 4.38 -28.61
CA GLY A 85 2.54 3.10 -28.86
C GLY A 85 4.06 3.15 -29.05
N THR A 86 4.69 4.33 -29.02
CA THR A 86 6.14 4.45 -29.19
C THR A 86 6.89 4.02 -27.93
N CYS A 87 8.01 3.31 -28.08
CA CYS A 87 8.84 2.87 -26.96
C CYS A 87 9.90 3.94 -26.63
N LEU A 88 9.75 4.60 -25.50
CA LEU A 88 10.68 5.61 -24.99
C LEU A 88 11.75 4.93 -24.12
N SER A 89 13.01 5.35 -24.25
CA SER A 89 14.16 4.75 -23.53
C SER A 89 15.19 5.74 -23.01
N THR A 90 15.12 7.01 -23.44
CA THR A 90 15.94 8.10 -22.88
C THR A 90 15.31 8.60 -21.59
N LYS A 91 16.11 9.13 -20.66
CA LYS A 91 15.58 9.61 -19.37
C LYS A 91 14.72 10.86 -19.54
N GLU A 92 15.07 11.69 -20.49
CA GLU A 92 14.41 12.96 -20.81
C GLU A 92 13.01 12.69 -21.37
N ASP A 93 12.89 11.81 -22.38
CA ASP A 93 11.59 11.48 -22.98
C ASP A 93 10.68 10.76 -21.98
N ILE A 94 11.23 9.83 -21.20
CA ILE A 94 10.51 9.13 -20.13
C ILE A 94 9.96 10.13 -19.11
N SER A 95 10.77 11.10 -18.68
CA SER A 95 10.35 12.12 -17.71
C SER A 95 9.27 13.03 -18.29
N GLY A 96 9.40 13.43 -19.56
CA GLY A 96 8.41 14.23 -20.28
C GLY A 96 7.05 13.56 -20.39
N GLU A 97 7.01 12.27 -20.77
CA GLU A 97 5.75 11.51 -20.86
C GLU A 97 5.10 11.32 -19.48
N ILE A 98 5.90 11.06 -18.43
CA ILE A 98 5.41 10.96 -17.04
C ILE A 98 4.72 12.27 -16.63
N LEU A 99 5.39 13.41 -16.80
CA LEU A 99 4.84 14.71 -16.44
C LEU A 99 3.56 15.02 -17.23
N SER A 100 3.60 14.84 -18.55
CA SER A 100 2.45 15.05 -19.44
C SER A 100 1.24 14.20 -19.03
N HIS A 101 1.45 12.92 -18.74
CA HIS A 101 0.39 11.99 -18.37
C HIS A 101 -0.26 12.36 -17.02
N PHE A 102 0.56 12.53 -15.98
CA PHE A 102 0.04 12.77 -14.64
C PHE A 102 -0.50 14.19 -14.45
N SER A 103 0.11 15.20 -15.09
CA SER A 103 -0.45 16.57 -15.08
C SER A 103 -1.85 16.61 -15.70
N LYS A 104 -2.13 15.82 -16.75
CA LYS A 104 -3.49 15.71 -17.32
C LYS A 104 -4.47 15.04 -16.36
N ILE A 105 -4.05 13.99 -15.66
CA ILE A 105 -4.89 13.30 -14.66
C ILE A 105 -5.24 14.24 -13.51
N PHE A 106 -4.28 15.02 -13.03
CA PHE A 106 -4.46 15.87 -11.86
C PHE A 106 -5.13 17.22 -12.16
N LYS A 107 -5.05 17.75 -13.40
CA LYS A 107 -5.66 19.04 -13.79
C LYS A 107 -7.16 18.97 -14.12
N ASN A 108 -7.71 17.81 -14.45
CA ASN A 108 -9.10 17.70 -14.92
C ASN A 108 -10.10 17.34 -13.80
N GLN A 109 -11.06 18.23 -13.53
CA GLN A 109 -12.47 17.91 -13.27
C GLN A 109 -13.33 19.19 -13.28
N SER A 110 -14.45 19.14 -14.00
CA SER A 110 -15.49 20.18 -13.98
C SER A 110 -16.13 20.26 -12.59
N SER A 111 -16.57 21.45 -12.20
CA SER A 111 -17.36 21.64 -10.97
C SER A 111 -18.62 20.75 -11.01
N PRO A 112 -19.04 20.20 -9.86
CA PRO A 112 -20.24 19.37 -9.80
C PRO A 112 -21.49 20.22 -10.10
N ASP A 113 -22.48 19.58 -10.73
CA ASP A 113 -23.79 20.21 -10.94
C ASP A 113 -24.49 20.34 -9.57
N ILE A 114 -24.72 21.59 -9.16
CA ILE A 114 -25.16 21.96 -7.82
C ILE A 114 -26.62 21.57 -7.58
N LEU A 115 -27.44 21.53 -8.63
CA LEU A 115 -28.88 21.31 -8.53
C LEU A 115 -29.28 19.82 -8.47
N ALA A 116 -28.41 18.93 -8.95
CA ALA A 116 -28.74 17.53 -9.19
C ALA A 116 -28.59 16.56 -8.01
N GLY A 117 -28.43 17.01 -6.76
CA GLY A 117 -28.34 16.06 -5.63
C GLY A 117 -28.55 16.62 -4.25
N THR A 118 -29.62 17.39 -4.13
CA THR A 118 -30.40 17.50 -2.90
C THR A 118 -30.67 16.12 -2.31
N ASP A 119 -31.11 15.16 -3.13
CA ASP A 119 -31.52 13.82 -2.68
C ASP A 119 -30.35 12.99 -2.14
N PHE A 120 -29.18 13.06 -2.79
CA PHE A 120 -27.96 12.42 -2.31
C PHE A 120 -27.46 13.03 -1.00
N LEU A 121 -27.50 14.36 -0.91
CA LEU A 121 -27.06 15.11 0.27
C LEU A 121 -27.99 14.93 1.48
N GLU A 122 -29.29 14.77 1.27
CA GLU A 122 -30.22 14.44 2.34
C GLU A 122 -29.92 13.08 2.97
N GLY A 123 -29.54 12.09 2.16
CA GLY A 123 -29.20 10.75 2.63
C GLY A 123 -27.97 10.65 3.53
N VAL A 124 -27.11 11.68 3.57
CA VAL A 124 -25.87 11.70 4.38
C VAL A 124 -25.93 12.66 5.58
N ARG A 125 -27.02 13.41 5.74
CA ARG A 125 -27.15 14.48 6.74
C ARG A 125 -26.97 14.01 8.20
N ASP A 126 -27.40 12.79 8.53
CA ASP A 126 -27.44 12.30 9.92
C ASP A 126 -26.22 11.42 10.33
N CYS A 127 -25.15 11.42 9.54
CA CYS A 127 -23.99 10.54 9.77
C CYS A 127 -22.94 11.09 10.75
N PHE A 128 -23.10 12.31 11.27
CA PHE A 128 -22.13 12.97 12.17
C PHE A 128 -22.54 12.91 13.63
N LYS A 129 -21.59 12.57 14.50
CA LYS A 129 -21.71 12.75 15.95
C LYS A 129 -20.85 13.95 16.38
N PRO A 130 -21.44 15.05 16.87
CA PRO A 130 -20.66 16.19 17.34
C PRO A 130 -19.77 15.79 18.53
N THR A 131 -18.48 16.11 18.44
CA THR A 131 -17.54 15.95 19.55
C THR A 131 -16.80 17.26 19.82
N PRO A 132 -16.53 17.59 21.09
CA PRO A 132 -15.89 18.85 21.47
C PRO A 132 -14.41 18.93 21.03
N ASN A 133 -13.75 17.80 20.78
CA ASN A 133 -12.32 17.75 20.47
C ASN A 133 -11.98 18.01 19.00
N LEU A 134 -12.97 18.02 18.10
CA LEU A 134 -12.71 18.07 16.66
C LEU A 134 -11.96 19.35 16.25
N THR A 135 -12.30 20.48 16.86
CA THR A 135 -11.71 21.81 16.60
C THR A 135 -10.85 22.35 17.74
N ALA A 136 -10.57 21.55 18.77
CA ALA A 136 -9.69 21.98 19.87
C ALA A 136 -8.22 22.13 19.39
N PRO A 137 -7.37 22.94 20.05
CA PRO A 137 -5.93 22.95 19.77
C PRO A 137 -5.34 21.53 19.85
N ILE A 138 -4.34 21.23 19.02
CA ILE A 138 -3.60 19.97 19.08
C ILE A 138 -2.79 19.95 20.38
N SER A 139 -2.82 18.80 21.06
CA SER A 139 -2.08 18.55 22.30
C SER A 139 -0.87 17.62 22.09
N LEU A 140 0.13 17.70 22.98
CA LEU A 140 1.30 16.82 22.94
C LEU A 140 0.95 15.31 23.02
N PRO A 141 0.00 14.87 23.86
CA PRO A 141 -0.42 13.47 23.90
C PRO A 141 -0.95 12.96 22.56
N GLU A 142 -1.71 13.78 21.82
CA GLU A 142 -2.21 13.42 20.49
C GLU A 142 -1.08 13.23 19.49
N ILE A 143 -0.11 14.14 19.48
CA ILE A 143 1.07 14.06 18.61
C ILE A 143 1.89 12.81 18.94
N ARG A 144 2.15 12.56 20.23
CA ARG A 144 2.89 11.37 20.67
C ARG A 144 2.16 10.09 20.27
N ALA A 145 0.85 10.02 20.48
CA ALA A 145 0.04 8.86 20.09
C ALA A 145 0.03 8.64 18.58
N ALA A 146 0.01 9.71 17.78
CA ALA A 146 0.12 9.64 16.33
C ALA A 146 1.50 9.16 15.88
N LEU A 147 2.57 9.73 16.44
CA LEU A 147 3.96 9.35 16.13
C LEU A 147 4.25 7.89 16.49
N MET A 148 3.87 7.45 17.69
CA MET A 148 4.10 6.06 18.14
C MET A 148 3.26 5.03 17.38
N ALA A 149 2.15 5.45 16.76
CA ALA A 149 1.35 4.60 15.88
C ALA A 149 1.93 4.48 14.46
N MET A 150 2.91 5.33 14.09
CA MET A 150 3.56 5.24 12.79
C MET A 150 4.41 3.98 12.71
N LYS A 151 4.35 3.32 11.54
CA LYS A 151 5.20 2.15 11.28
C LYS A 151 6.64 2.62 11.03
N SER A 152 7.60 1.97 11.68
CA SER A 152 9.03 2.13 11.41
C SER A 152 9.42 1.68 9.99
N ASN A 153 10.63 2.04 9.56
CA ASN A 153 11.24 1.74 8.27
C ASN A 153 10.40 2.21 7.08
N LYS A 154 9.83 3.41 7.19
CA LYS A 154 9.10 4.07 6.10
C LYS A 154 10.00 5.09 5.43
N SER A 155 9.83 5.23 4.12
CA SER A 155 10.55 6.23 3.35
C SER A 155 10.11 7.63 3.82
N PRO A 156 11.07 8.51 4.19
CA PRO A 156 10.79 9.91 4.47
C PRO A 156 10.39 10.65 3.18
N GLY A 157 10.01 11.91 3.34
CA GLY A 157 9.74 12.80 2.22
C GLY A 157 11.02 13.42 1.66
N THR A 158 10.93 14.64 1.14
CA THR A 158 12.06 15.34 0.52
C THR A 158 13.10 15.81 1.53
N ASP A 159 12.72 15.94 2.81
CA ASP A 159 13.61 16.33 3.92
C ASP A 159 14.55 15.20 4.38
N GLY A 160 14.24 13.94 4.03
CA GLY A 160 15.01 12.78 4.45
C GLY A 160 14.90 12.41 5.93
N ILE A 161 13.99 13.03 6.71
CA ILE A 161 13.89 12.79 8.16
C ILE A 161 12.89 11.67 8.46
N PRO A 162 13.33 10.52 9.02
CA PRO A 162 12.47 9.37 9.27
C PRO A 162 11.76 9.46 10.64
N TYR A 163 10.76 8.61 10.88
CA TYR A 163 10.03 8.59 12.15
C TYR A 163 10.92 8.23 13.36
N GLU A 164 11.89 7.36 13.14
CA GLU A 164 12.86 6.91 14.15
C GLU A 164 13.62 8.08 14.75
N PHE A 165 13.97 9.08 13.94
CA PHE A 165 14.60 10.30 14.41
C PHE A 165 13.68 11.07 15.38
N TYR A 166 12.40 11.24 15.02
CA TYR A 166 11.45 11.93 15.90
C TYR A 166 11.16 11.17 17.20
N VAL A 167 11.18 9.84 17.15
CA VAL A 167 11.00 9.00 18.35
C VAL A 167 12.22 9.10 19.26
N GLU A 168 13.43 9.00 18.72
CA GLU A 168 14.68 9.06 19.48
C GLU A 168 14.86 10.43 20.16
N PHE A 169 14.58 11.51 19.43
CA PHE A 169 14.77 12.89 19.91
C PHE A 169 13.47 13.55 20.39
N TRP A 170 12.47 12.75 20.78
CA TRP A 170 11.12 13.22 21.11
C TRP A 170 11.14 14.35 22.16
N ASP A 171 11.89 14.19 23.24
CA ASP A 171 11.88 15.15 24.35
C ASP A 171 12.39 16.54 23.94
N VAL A 172 13.24 16.61 22.91
CA VAL A 172 13.74 17.88 22.35
C VAL A 172 12.77 18.45 21.32
N ILE A 173 12.18 17.59 20.47
CA ILE A 173 11.39 18.01 19.31
C ILE A 173 9.93 18.31 19.66
N ALA A 174 9.39 17.68 20.70
CA ALA A 174 7.98 17.74 21.06
C ALA A 174 7.41 19.18 21.18
N PRO A 175 8.07 20.15 21.85
CA PRO A 175 7.57 21.52 21.93
C PRO A 175 7.48 22.20 20.56
N HIS A 176 8.44 21.91 19.67
CA HIS A 176 8.46 22.45 18.31
C HIS A 176 7.35 21.86 17.44
N PHE A 177 7.08 20.56 17.56
CA PHE A 177 5.94 19.93 16.88
C PHE A 177 4.61 20.53 17.32
N LEU A 178 4.42 20.74 18.63
CA LEU A 178 3.21 21.36 19.16
C LEU A 178 3.00 22.78 18.61
N GLY A 179 4.05 23.61 18.68
CA GLY A 179 4.00 24.99 18.19
C GLY A 179 3.74 25.04 16.68
N MET A 180 4.48 24.24 15.91
CA MET A 180 4.34 24.17 14.45
C MET A 180 2.95 23.71 14.03
N PHE A 181 2.41 22.62 14.60
CA PHE A 181 1.11 22.10 14.18
C PHE A 181 -0.03 23.05 14.50
N ASN A 182 -0.05 23.63 15.71
CA ASN A 182 -1.07 24.61 16.06
C ASN A 182 -0.96 25.88 15.19
N HIS A 183 0.26 26.33 14.88
CA HIS A 183 0.46 27.47 13.99
C HIS A 183 -0.04 27.21 12.56
N ILE A 184 0.17 26.00 12.03
CA ILE A 184 -0.34 25.58 10.71
C ILE A 184 -1.87 25.59 10.71
N LEU A 185 -2.52 25.09 11.78
CA LEU A 185 -3.97 25.07 11.89
C LEU A 185 -4.57 26.46 12.07
N GLU A 186 -3.90 27.35 12.81
CA GLU A 186 -4.32 28.73 13.02
C GLU A 186 -4.19 29.56 11.74
N ARG A 187 -3.08 29.42 11.01
CA ARG A 187 -2.83 30.14 9.75
C ARG A 187 -3.42 29.48 8.52
N GLU A 188 -3.97 28.28 8.67
CA GLU A 188 -4.50 27.45 7.59
C GLU A 188 -3.48 27.26 6.44
N SER A 189 -2.18 27.15 6.77
CA SER A 189 -1.09 27.12 5.79
C SER A 189 0.04 26.17 6.19
N LEU A 190 0.45 25.29 5.25
CA LEU A 190 1.60 24.39 5.43
C LEU A 190 2.93 25.14 5.28
N THR A 191 3.97 24.59 5.90
CA THR A 191 5.34 25.04 5.63
C THR A 191 5.76 24.69 4.20
N SER A 192 6.78 25.39 3.68
CA SER A 192 7.29 25.17 2.33
C SER A 192 7.81 23.75 2.10
N SER A 193 8.38 23.10 3.12
CA SER A 193 8.84 21.71 3.05
C SER A 193 7.68 20.70 3.10
N GLN A 194 6.70 20.90 3.99
CA GLN A 194 5.52 20.02 4.09
C GLN A 194 4.63 20.10 2.85
N GLY A 195 4.66 21.24 2.14
CA GLY A 195 4.00 21.43 0.87
C GLY A 195 4.71 20.80 -0.34
N GLN A 196 5.72 19.96 -0.14
CA GLN A 196 6.43 19.28 -1.23
C GLN A 196 6.31 17.77 -1.08
N ALA A 197 6.18 17.08 -2.21
CA ALA A 197 6.25 15.63 -2.25
C ALA A 197 7.11 15.14 -3.42
N ALA A 198 7.88 14.08 -3.18
CA ALA A 198 8.53 13.33 -4.25
C ALA A 198 7.59 12.24 -4.77
N ILE A 199 7.38 12.17 -6.08
CA ILE A 199 6.58 11.07 -6.68
C ILE A 199 7.51 9.91 -7.01
N ARG A 200 7.16 8.73 -6.51
CA ARG A 200 7.75 7.46 -6.92
C ARG A 200 6.73 6.64 -7.70
N LEU A 201 7.09 6.23 -8.91
CA LEU A 201 6.26 5.33 -9.71
C LEU A 201 6.53 3.87 -9.33
N ILE A 202 5.47 3.11 -9.04
CA ILE A 202 5.55 1.67 -8.78
C ILE A 202 4.81 0.92 -9.89
N PRO A 203 5.48 -0.02 -10.60
CA PRO A 203 4.82 -0.80 -11.63
C PRO A 203 3.76 -1.74 -11.05
N LYS A 204 2.59 -1.84 -11.69
CA LYS A 204 1.51 -2.77 -11.32
C LYS A 204 1.86 -4.23 -11.66
N SER A 205 2.67 -4.44 -12.70
CA SER A 205 3.09 -5.76 -13.19
C SER A 205 4.55 -5.73 -13.64
N SER A 206 5.17 -6.90 -13.80
CA SER A 206 6.55 -7.00 -14.28
C SER A 206 6.64 -6.88 -15.80
N GLY A 207 7.53 -6.02 -16.30
CA GLY A 207 7.85 -5.89 -17.72
C GLY A 207 7.67 -4.46 -18.26
N PRO A 208 8.04 -4.21 -19.52
CA PRO A 208 7.75 -2.95 -20.19
C PRO A 208 6.23 -2.78 -20.28
N CYS A 209 5.72 -1.66 -19.79
CA CYS A 209 4.29 -1.40 -19.79
C CYS A 209 4.03 0.08 -20.06
N GLY A 210 2.83 0.39 -20.54
CA GLY A 210 2.40 1.78 -20.72
C GLY A 210 2.35 2.54 -19.40
N ILE A 211 2.48 3.87 -19.46
CA ILE A 211 2.52 4.74 -18.27
C ILE A 211 1.32 4.55 -17.32
N SER A 212 0.16 4.16 -17.85
CA SER A 212 -1.06 3.84 -17.09
C SER A 212 -0.94 2.62 -16.16
N ASN A 213 0.08 1.79 -16.35
CA ASN A 213 0.38 0.63 -15.52
C ASN A 213 1.31 0.94 -14.36
N PHE A 214 1.68 2.21 -14.16
CA PHE A 214 2.38 2.66 -12.97
C PHE A 214 1.40 3.26 -11.97
N ARG A 215 1.66 3.05 -10.68
CA ARG A 215 1.00 3.74 -9.57
C ARG A 215 1.91 4.86 -9.09
N PRO A 216 1.50 6.14 -9.15
CA PRO A 216 2.23 7.21 -8.49
C PRO A 216 2.05 7.10 -6.97
N ILE A 217 3.15 7.16 -6.23
CA ILE A 217 3.15 7.24 -4.77
C ILE A 217 3.86 8.52 -4.36
N SER A 218 3.13 9.40 -3.68
CA SER A 218 3.68 10.63 -3.11
C SER A 218 4.39 10.34 -1.78
N LEU A 219 5.68 10.62 -1.75
CA LEU A 219 6.51 10.59 -0.55
C LEU A 219 6.45 11.97 0.12
N LEU A 220 5.49 12.10 1.04
CA LEU A 220 5.34 13.27 1.91
C LEU A 220 6.26 13.18 3.13
N ASN A 221 6.63 14.33 3.69
CA ASN A 221 7.46 14.39 4.89
C ASN A 221 6.77 13.71 6.09
N CYS A 222 7.58 13.18 7.00
CA CYS A 222 7.08 12.39 8.11
C CYS A 222 6.31 13.24 9.13
N ASP A 223 6.69 14.48 9.36
CA ASP A 223 5.99 15.45 10.20
C ASP A 223 4.58 15.78 9.67
N TYR A 224 4.43 16.00 8.35
CA TYR A 224 3.13 16.15 7.70
C TYR A 224 2.24 14.93 7.97
N LYS A 225 2.80 13.73 7.84
CA LYS A 225 2.04 12.48 8.07
C LYS A 225 1.62 12.32 9.52
N VAL A 226 2.45 12.75 10.49
CA VAL A 226 2.09 12.76 11.91
C VAL A 226 0.90 13.69 12.13
N MET A 227 0.94 14.92 11.60
CA MET A 227 -0.18 15.87 11.69
C MET A 227 -1.45 15.32 11.04
N ALA A 228 -1.34 14.77 9.82
CA ALA A 228 -2.47 14.14 9.14
C ALA A 228 -3.06 12.99 9.96
N SER A 229 -2.22 12.22 10.67
CA SER A 229 -2.68 11.16 11.55
C SER A 229 -3.38 11.68 12.79
N VAL A 230 -3.00 12.83 13.34
CA VAL A 230 -3.75 13.47 14.45
C VAL A 230 -5.16 13.82 13.97
N LEU A 231 -5.28 14.53 12.84
CA LEU A 231 -6.57 14.91 12.26
C LEU A 231 -7.43 13.69 11.90
N ALA A 232 -6.83 12.65 11.31
CA ALA A 232 -7.53 11.41 10.96
C ALA A 232 -8.07 10.66 12.18
N ARG A 233 -7.37 10.73 13.33
CA ARG A 233 -7.87 10.12 14.58
C ARG A 233 -9.07 10.88 15.14
N ARG A 234 -9.02 12.22 15.14
CA ARG A 234 -10.18 13.05 15.51
C ARG A 234 -11.39 12.78 14.61
N LEU A 235 -11.15 12.59 13.32
CA LEU A 235 -12.18 12.25 12.35
C LEU A 235 -12.76 10.84 12.59
N ARG A 236 -11.93 9.86 12.96
CA ARG A 236 -12.39 8.49 13.25
C ARG A 236 -13.42 8.45 14.38
N ASP A 237 -13.23 9.25 15.42
CA ASP A 237 -14.10 9.23 16.60
C ASP A 237 -15.49 9.83 16.32
N VAL A 238 -15.64 10.57 15.20
CA VAL A 238 -16.91 11.23 14.80
C VAL A 238 -17.60 10.56 13.61
N ILE A 239 -16.86 9.84 12.76
CA ILE A 239 -17.46 9.05 11.68
C ILE A 239 -18.16 7.84 12.30
N GLN A 240 -19.49 7.81 12.19
CA GLN A 240 -20.24 6.57 12.36
C GLN A 240 -19.99 5.69 11.13
N PHE A 241 -18.94 4.87 11.17
CA PHE A 241 -18.87 3.77 10.22
C PHE A 241 -20.06 2.85 10.51
N VAL A 242 -20.89 2.60 9.48
CA VAL A 242 -21.83 1.49 9.53
C VAL A 242 -20.98 0.26 9.81
N ASP A 243 -21.22 -0.29 10.98
CA ASP A 243 -20.48 -1.35 11.63
C ASP A 243 -19.90 -2.43 10.70
N ASP A 244 -18.62 -2.77 10.91
CA ASP A 244 -18.04 -4.04 10.44
C ASP A 244 -18.82 -5.26 10.98
N ARG A 245 -19.73 -5.07 11.96
CA ARG A 245 -20.68 -6.08 12.42
C ARG A 245 -21.63 -6.60 11.33
N GLY A 246 -21.85 -5.87 10.23
CA GLY A 246 -22.55 -6.41 9.06
C GLY A 246 -21.80 -7.55 8.36
N CYS A 247 -20.47 -7.59 8.48
CA CYS A 247 -19.64 -8.64 7.90
C CYS A 247 -19.43 -9.82 8.86
N HIS A 248 -19.46 -9.60 10.18
CA HIS A 248 -19.34 -10.68 11.16
C HIS A 248 -20.65 -11.42 11.45
N ASP A 249 -21.82 -10.81 11.25
CA ASP A 249 -23.10 -11.56 11.23
C ASP A 249 -23.35 -12.29 9.90
N SER A 250 -22.52 -12.02 8.87
CA SER A 250 -22.65 -12.71 7.57
C SER A 250 -22.22 -14.18 7.59
N SER A 251 -21.57 -14.65 8.66
CA SER A 251 -21.31 -16.08 8.88
C SER A 251 -22.58 -16.91 9.09
N ASN A 252 -23.73 -16.26 9.26
CA ASN A 252 -25.05 -16.90 9.34
C ASN A 252 -25.94 -16.63 8.12
N PHE A 253 -25.42 -16.21 6.96
CA PHE A 253 -26.20 -16.32 5.72
C PHE A 253 -26.38 -17.80 5.39
N PRO A 254 -27.59 -18.36 5.45
CA PRO A 254 -27.81 -19.74 5.05
C PRO A 254 -27.82 -19.77 3.52
N ILE A 255 -26.66 -19.86 2.88
CA ILE A 255 -26.52 -20.15 1.44
C ILE A 255 -26.92 -21.62 1.14
N ARG A 256 -27.66 -22.27 2.04
CA ARG A 256 -28.23 -23.59 1.82
C ARG A 256 -29.64 -23.42 1.24
N GLY A 257 -29.69 -23.22 -0.07
CA GLY A 257 -30.91 -23.38 -0.87
C GLY A 257 -31.47 -22.12 -1.54
N MET A 258 -30.99 -20.93 -1.18
CA MET A 258 -31.42 -19.66 -1.80
C MET A 258 -30.39 -19.14 -2.81
N GLY A 259 -30.86 -18.50 -3.88
CA GLY A 259 -30.03 -17.85 -4.88
C GLY A 259 -29.56 -16.49 -4.37
N ALA A 260 -28.27 -16.18 -4.57
CA ALA A 260 -27.69 -14.90 -4.20
C ALA A 260 -26.58 -14.52 -5.18
N ALA A 261 -26.20 -13.25 -5.18
CA ALA A 261 -25.11 -12.72 -5.97
C ALA A 261 -24.18 -11.86 -5.12
N ILE A 262 -22.89 -11.98 -5.41
CA ILE A 262 -21.88 -11.03 -4.93
C ILE A 262 -21.50 -10.13 -6.10
N VAL A 263 -21.66 -8.83 -5.94
CA VAL A 263 -21.26 -7.83 -6.94
C VAL A 263 -20.01 -7.12 -6.42
N GLY A 264 -18.88 -7.32 -7.10
CA GLY A 264 -17.65 -6.57 -6.86
C GLY A 264 -17.63 -5.35 -7.77
N VAL A 265 -17.82 -4.17 -7.20
CA VAL A 265 -17.80 -2.89 -7.90
C VAL A 265 -16.39 -2.33 -7.88
N ASP A 266 -15.88 -1.99 -9.07
CA ASP A 266 -14.56 -1.38 -9.28
C ASP A 266 -14.76 0.06 -9.78
N LEU A 267 -14.27 1.04 -9.02
CA LEU A 267 -14.24 2.44 -9.44
C LEU A 267 -12.92 2.75 -10.16
N GLU A 268 -13.00 3.41 -11.30
CA GLU A 268 -11.83 3.83 -12.07
C GLU A 268 -10.99 4.83 -11.28
N LYS A 269 -9.76 4.43 -10.93
CA LYS A 269 -8.76 5.33 -10.34
C LYS A 269 -9.39 6.18 -9.21
N ALA A 270 -10.13 5.56 -8.29
CA ALA A 270 -10.98 6.30 -7.37
C ALA A 270 -10.18 7.30 -6.52
N TYR A 271 -8.91 6.98 -6.20
CA TYR A 271 -7.97 7.91 -5.59
C TYR A 271 -7.75 9.18 -6.43
N ASP A 272 -7.52 9.07 -7.74
CA ASP A 272 -7.15 10.20 -8.61
C ASP A 272 -8.36 11.05 -9.04
N LEU A 273 -9.56 10.47 -9.04
CA LEU A 273 -10.79 11.07 -9.58
C LEU A 273 -11.75 11.63 -8.52
N VAL A 274 -11.34 11.77 -7.26
CA VAL A 274 -12.21 12.40 -6.25
C VAL A 274 -12.37 13.90 -6.54
N ASN A 275 -13.61 14.33 -6.76
CA ASN A 275 -13.93 15.76 -6.78
C ASN A 275 -13.96 16.30 -5.34
N ARG A 276 -13.03 17.20 -5.02
CA ARG A 276 -12.88 17.75 -3.67
C ARG A 276 -13.95 18.74 -3.29
N GLU A 277 -14.46 19.50 -4.25
CA GLU A 277 -15.57 20.41 -3.98
C GLU A 277 -16.79 19.62 -3.51
N VAL A 278 -17.03 18.45 -4.10
CA VAL A 278 -18.06 17.51 -3.64
C VAL A 278 -17.74 17.00 -2.24
N LEU A 279 -16.49 16.57 -1.98
CA LEU A 279 -16.08 16.10 -0.65
C LEU A 279 -16.31 17.16 0.44
N TRP A 280 -15.92 18.41 0.19
CA TRP A 280 -16.12 19.50 1.15
C TRP A 280 -17.60 19.75 1.42
N ARG A 281 -18.43 19.74 0.38
CA ARG A 281 -19.89 19.87 0.52
C ARG A 281 -20.52 18.72 1.31
N ILE A 282 -20.06 17.48 1.08
CA ILE A 282 -20.52 16.33 1.86
C ILE A 282 -20.21 16.54 3.34
N LEU A 283 -18.98 16.94 3.68
CA LEU A 283 -18.62 17.22 5.07
C LEU A 283 -19.44 18.36 5.68
N ASP A 284 -19.70 19.43 4.91
CA ASP A 284 -20.54 20.54 5.36
C ASP A 284 -21.98 20.09 5.63
N VAL A 285 -22.58 19.28 4.73
CA VAL A 285 -23.96 18.77 4.89
C VAL A 285 -24.09 17.76 6.00
N MET A 286 -23.07 16.93 6.21
CA MET A 286 -22.98 16.04 7.37
C MET A 286 -22.90 16.83 8.69
N GLY A 287 -22.62 18.14 8.67
CA GLY A 287 -22.56 18.98 9.87
C GLY A 287 -21.18 19.06 10.51
N TYR A 288 -20.11 18.76 9.77
CA TYR A 288 -18.74 18.97 10.27
C TYR A 288 -18.46 20.47 10.48
N PRO A 289 -17.74 20.86 11.56
CA PRO A 289 -17.37 22.25 11.77
C PRO A 289 -16.53 22.79 10.62
N THR A 290 -16.89 23.97 10.10
CA THR A 290 -16.19 24.62 8.98
C THR A 290 -14.69 24.79 9.25
N THR A 291 -14.31 25.10 10.49
CA THR A 291 -12.89 25.18 10.91
C THR A 291 -12.14 23.89 10.64
N PHE A 292 -12.73 22.73 10.95
CA PHE A 292 -12.10 21.44 10.71
C PHE A 292 -12.03 21.12 9.21
N VAL A 293 -13.07 21.46 8.45
CA VAL A 293 -13.06 21.32 6.99
C VAL A 293 -11.93 22.16 6.37
N ARG A 294 -11.70 23.38 6.84
CA ARG A 294 -10.57 24.22 6.41
C ARG A 294 -9.22 23.61 6.75
N TRP A 295 -9.06 23.02 7.93
CA TRP A 295 -7.84 22.28 8.28
C TRP A 295 -7.56 21.14 7.31
N LEU A 296 -8.59 20.36 6.94
CA LEU A 296 -8.45 19.34 5.90
C LEU A 296 -8.07 19.97 4.56
N GLN A 297 -8.72 21.06 4.15
CA GLN A 297 -8.38 21.80 2.93
C GLN A 297 -6.92 22.25 2.92
N THR A 298 -6.38 22.76 4.04
CA THR A 298 -4.97 23.15 4.17
C THR A 298 -4.03 21.99 3.89
N MET A 299 -4.30 20.82 4.48
CA MET A 299 -3.49 19.62 4.28
C MET A 299 -3.43 19.21 2.80
N TYR A 300 -4.52 19.40 2.05
CA TYR A 300 -4.57 19.05 0.63
C TYR A 300 -4.08 20.15 -0.32
N SER A 301 -4.26 21.43 0.04
CA SER A 301 -3.98 22.58 -0.83
C SER A 301 -2.49 22.96 -0.90
N GLY A 302 -1.70 22.51 0.07
CA GLY A 302 -0.29 22.86 0.15
C GLY A 302 0.65 21.96 -0.63
N ILE A 303 0.22 20.80 -1.14
CA ILE A 303 1.12 19.85 -1.81
C ILE A 303 1.39 20.28 -3.25
N SER A 304 2.67 20.54 -3.54
CA SER A 304 3.21 20.83 -4.86
C SER A 304 4.07 19.67 -5.34
N LEU A 305 3.98 19.39 -6.63
CA LEU A 305 4.77 18.39 -7.33
C LEU A 305 5.50 19.13 -8.46
N PHE A 306 6.83 19.08 -8.47
CA PHE A 306 7.64 19.71 -9.53
C PHE A 306 7.39 21.22 -9.72
N ASN A 307 7.25 21.98 -8.63
CA ASN A 307 6.89 23.42 -8.63
C ASN A 307 5.50 23.77 -9.21
N GLU A 308 4.71 22.80 -9.67
CA GLU A 308 3.29 22.96 -9.92
C GLU A 308 2.49 22.54 -8.67
N LYS A 309 1.51 23.33 -8.23
CA LYS A 309 0.57 22.90 -7.18
C LYS A 309 -0.26 21.74 -7.73
N LEU A 310 -0.06 20.55 -7.18
CA LEU A 310 -0.74 19.33 -7.64
C LEU A 310 -1.33 18.63 -6.42
N THR A 311 -2.65 18.70 -6.33
CA THR A 311 -3.43 18.18 -5.21
C THR A 311 -3.47 16.65 -5.26
N VAL A 312 -2.81 15.97 -4.31
CA VAL A 312 -2.80 14.51 -4.20
C VAL A 312 -4.15 14.02 -3.68
N ARG A 313 -4.89 13.21 -4.43
CA ARG A 313 -6.28 12.78 -4.16
C ARG A 313 -6.33 11.33 -3.63
N ALA A 314 -7.26 11.00 -2.72
CA ALA A 314 -7.38 9.64 -2.16
C ALA A 314 -8.82 9.25 -1.74
N PHE A 315 -9.24 8.01 -2.05
CA PHE A 315 -10.48 7.36 -1.57
C PHE A 315 -10.42 5.82 -1.73
N VAL A 316 -11.31 5.07 -1.06
CA VAL A 316 -11.37 3.59 -1.04
C VAL A 316 -11.89 3.03 -2.38
N ASP A 317 -11.23 2.00 -2.93
CA ASP A 317 -11.49 1.47 -4.29
C ASP A 317 -12.48 0.28 -4.34
N ASP A 318 -12.56 -0.56 -3.30
CA ASP A 318 -13.24 -1.85 -3.37
C ASP A 318 -14.63 -1.79 -2.67
N VAL A 319 -15.71 -1.84 -3.44
CA VAL A 319 -17.09 -1.94 -2.92
C VAL A 319 -17.66 -3.31 -3.26
N THR A 320 -18.17 -4.02 -2.26
CA THR A 320 -18.81 -5.33 -2.43
C THR A 320 -20.26 -5.25 -1.98
N ILE A 321 -21.18 -5.66 -2.85
CA ILE A 321 -22.63 -5.66 -2.59
C ILE A 321 -23.12 -7.10 -2.61
N PHE A 322 -23.85 -7.50 -1.57
CA PHE A 322 -24.53 -8.79 -1.50
C PHE A 322 -26.00 -8.60 -1.84
N ILE A 323 -26.50 -9.38 -2.80
CA ILE A 323 -27.86 -9.24 -3.33
C ILE A 323 -28.54 -10.61 -3.32
N SER A 324 -29.76 -10.66 -2.78
CA SER A 324 -30.58 -11.89 -2.69
C SER A 324 -31.90 -11.83 -3.46
N CYS A 325 -32.26 -10.69 -4.05
CA CYS A 325 -33.42 -10.56 -4.93
C CYS A 325 -33.13 -9.66 -6.15
N ASP A 326 -33.97 -9.75 -7.18
CA ASP A 326 -33.77 -9.00 -8.44
C ASP A 326 -34.09 -7.51 -8.29
N GLU A 327 -35.02 -7.15 -7.40
CA GLU A 327 -35.37 -5.75 -7.13
C GLU A 327 -34.19 -4.97 -6.54
N ASP A 328 -33.38 -5.61 -5.71
CA ASP A 328 -32.21 -4.99 -5.06
C ASP A 328 -31.09 -4.69 -6.06
N PHE A 329 -31.01 -5.41 -7.20
CA PHE A 329 -30.08 -5.04 -8.27
C PHE A 329 -30.40 -3.67 -8.87
N THR A 330 -31.68 -3.41 -9.12
CA THR A 330 -32.14 -2.13 -9.68
C THR A 330 -31.88 -0.99 -8.70
N ARG A 331 -32.18 -1.21 -7.41
CA ARG A 331 -31.91 -0.22 -6.35
C ARG A 331 -30.41 0.04 -6.18
N ALA A 332 -29.58 -1.00 -6.17
CA ALA A 332 -28.13 -0.86 -6.09
C ALA A 332 -27.57 -0.09 -7.30
N GLY A 333 -28.06 -0.38 -8.51
CA GLY A 333 -27.70 0.35 -9.73
C GLY A 333 -28.04 1.83 -9.63
N GLN A 334 -29.26 2.18 -9.19
CA GLN A 334 -29.70 3.56 -9.00
C GLN A 334 -28.83 4.32 -7.99
N VAL A 335 -28.49 3.69 -6.86
CA VAL A 335 -27.62 4.30 -5.84
C VAL A 335 -26.21 4.52 -6.38
N LEU A 336 -25.66 3.55 -7.12
CA LEU A 336 -24.34 3.66 -7.74
C LEU A 336 -24.30 4.75 -8.82
N ASP A 337 -25.34 4.85 -9.65
CA ASP A 337 -25.45 5.88 -10.68
C ASP A 337 -25.56 7.27 -10.05
N LEU A 338 -26.40 7.45 -9.03
CA LEU A 338 -26.50 8.68 -8.25
C LEU A 338 -25.13 9.05 -7.65
N PHE A 339 -24.46 8.10 -7.00
CA PHE A 339 -23.12 8.31 -6.43
C PHE A 339 -22.10 8.75 -7.48
N CYS A 340 -22.03 8.04 -8.62
CA CYS A 340 -21.09 8.36 -9.70
C CYS A 340 -21.39 9.72 -10.35
N GLN A 341 -22.67 10.04 -10.56
CA GLN A 341 -23.10 11.31 -11.14
C GLN A 341 -22.69 12.50 -10.27
N TRP A 342 -22.79 12.34 -8.94
CA TRP A 342 -22.50 13.40 -7.98
C TRP A 342 -21.01 13.55 -7.68
N THR A 343 -20.35 12.45 -7.33
CA THR A 343 -18.91 12.46 -7.01
C THR A 343 -18.03 12.65 -8.25
N LYS A 344 -18.61 12.51 -9.45
CA LYS A 344 -17.89 12.39 -10.73
C LYS A 344 -16.92 11.19 -10.75
N ALA A 345 -17.07 10.26 -9.81
CA ALA A 345 -16.43 8.96 -9.88
C ALA A 345 -16.93 8.23 -11.13
N ARG A 346 -16.06 7.42 -11.72
CA ARG A 346 -16.42 6.59 -12.87
C ARG A 346 -16.34 5.14 -12.45
N MET A 347 -17.37 4.38 -12.73
CA MET A 347 -17.36 2.93 -12.51
C MET A 347 -16.69 2.24 -13.70
N ASN A 348 -15.78 1.32 -13.40
CA ASN A 348 -15.18 0.46 -14.42
C ASN A 348 -16.13 -0.72 -14.70
N LYS A 349 -16.94 -0.58 -15.77
CA LYS A 349 -17.92 -1.61 -16.15
C LYS A 349 -17.27 -2.95 -16.55
N GLU A 350 -16.05 -2.93 -17.09
CA GLU A 350 -15.34 -4.16 -17.49
C GLU A 350 -14.82 -4.97 -16.30
N LYS A 351 -14.47 -4.29 -15.21
CA LYS A 351 -13.96 -4.89 -13.97
C LYS A 351 -15.05 -5.15 -12.95
N THR A 352 -16.13 -4.40 -12.99
CA THR A 352 -17.30 -4.62 -12.13
C THR A 352 -18.01 -5.90 -12.57
N LYS A 353 -18.05 -6.88 -11.67
CA LYS A 353 -18.46 -8.25 -11.99
C LYS A 353 -19.36 -8.82 -10.91
N ALA A 354 -20.28 -9.68 -11.31
CA ALA A 354 -21.14 -10.42 -10.41
C ALA A 354 -20.80 -11.92 -10.40
N LEU A 355 -20.86 -12.52 -9.22
CA LEU A 355 -20.72 -13.96 -9.00
C LEU A 355 -22.02 -14.50 -8.41
N GLY A 356 -22.70 -15.36 -9.16
CA GLY A 356 -23.89 -16.07 -8.69
C GLY A 356 -23.54 -17.22 -7.76
N LEU A 357 -24.32 -17.37 -6.69
CA LEU A 357 -24.22 -18.40 -5.66
C LEU A 357 -25.54 -19.16 -5.52
N GLY A 358 -25.48 -20.38 -4.98
CA GLY A 358 -26.67 -21.20 -4.75
C GLY A 358 -27.39 -21.52 -6.06
N THR A 359 -28.71 -21.28 -6.12
CA THR A 359 -29.50 -21.50 -7.35
C THR A 359 -29.17 -20.52 -8.48
N TRP A 360 -28.44 -19.44 -8.20
CA TRP A 360 -28.01 -18.45 -9.19
C TRP A 360 -26.62 -18.73 -9.78
N CYS A 361 -25.98 -19.85 -9.43
CA CYS A 361 -24.65 -20.20 -9.92
C CYS A 361 -24.55 -20.31 -11.45
N SER A 362 -25.65 -20.68 -12.12
CA SER A 362 -25.75 -20.81 -13.58
C SER A 362 -26.24 -19.56 -14.29
N ARG A 363 -26.47 -18.46 -13.55
CA ARG A 363 -27.01 -17.22 -14.11
C ARG A 363 -25.94 -16.47 -14.92
N LEU A 364 -26.26 -16.20 -16.18
CA LEU A 364 -25.37 -15.50 -17.12
C LEU A 364 -25.70 -14.00 -17.25
N THR A 365 -26.95 -13.61 -17.01
CA THR A 365 -27.46 -12.25 -17.18
C THR A 365 -28.04 -11.71 -15.88
N TRP A 366 -27.92 -10.40 -15.67
CA TRP A 366 -28.36 -9.70 -14.47
C TRP A 366 -29.36 -8.60 -14.83
N PRO A 367 -30.21 -8.13 -13.89
CA PRO A 367 -31.15 -7.03 -14.14
C PRO A 367 -30.48 -5.74 -14.63
N LEU A 368 -29.19 -5.55 -14.31
CA LEU A 368 -28.34 -4.50 -14.88
C LEU A 368 -27.69 -5.02 -16.15
N GLU A 369 -28.09 -4.51 -17.32
CA GLU A 369 -27.63 -5.02 -18.63
C GLU A 369 -26.12 -4.96 -18.85
N TRP A 370 -25.45 -3.99 -18.24
CA TRP A 370 -24.00 -3.82 -18.35
C TRP A 370 -23.20 -4.73 -17.40
N LEU A 371 -23.87 -5.39 -16.45
CA LEU A 371 -23.21 -6.20 -15.44
C LEU A 371 -22.96 -7.62 -15.98
N VAL A 372 -21.70 -8.04 -15.95
CA VAL A 372 -21.28 -9.33 -16.50
C VAL A 372 -21.10 -10.36 -15.39
N SER A 373 -21.64 -11.57 -15.62
CA SER A 373 -21.39 -12.73 -14.76
C SER A 373 -19.94 -13.22 -14.91
N ALA A 374 -19.28 -13.49 -13.79
CA ALA A 374 -17.91 -13.99 -13.76
C ALA A 374 -17.83 -15.35 -13.07
N PRO A 375 -17.01 -16.29 -13.57
CA PRO A 375 -16.87 -17.61 -12.96
C PRO A 375 -16.17 -17.54 -11.59
N THR A 376 -15.39 -16.48 -11.37
CA THR A 376 -14.77 -16.17 -10.09
C THR A 376 -14.72 -14.68 -9.84
N LEU A 377 -14.82 -14.28 -8.58
CA LEU A 377 -14.69 -12.90 -8.12
C LEU A 377 -13.58 -12.80 -7.08
N SER A 378 -12.71 -11.79 -7.20
CA SER A 378 -11.65 -11.56 -6.21
C SER A 378 -12.13 -10.54 -5.17
N LEU A 379 -12.19 -10.93 -3.90
CA LEU A 379 -12.58 -10.06 -2.79
C LEU A 379 -11.49 -10.11 -1.73
N LEU A 380 -10.93 -8.95 -1.35
CA LEU A 380 -9.85 -8.84 -0.36
C LEU A 380 -8.66 -9.78 -0.61
N GLY A 381 -8.40 -10.12 -1.88
CA GLY A 381 -7.32 -11.03 -2.29
C GLY A 381 -7.69 -12.52 -2.33
N ILE A 382 -8.92 -12.91 -1.98
CA ILE A 382 -9.44 -14.28 -2.09
C ILE A 382 -10.30 -14.40 -3.36
N LYS A 383 -10.06 -15.43 -4.17
CA LYS A 383 -10.85 -15.72 -5.38
C LYS A 383 -12.00 -16.66 -5.04
N PHE A 384 -13.20 -16.12 -4.95
CA PHE A 384 -14.43 -16.86 -4.75
C PHE A 384 -14.93 -17.47 -6.06
N SER A 385 -15.39 -18.72 -5.99
CA SER A 385 -16.10 -19.47 -7.04
C SER A 385 -17.58 -19.63 -6.64
N HIS A 386 -18.39 -20.23 -7.52
CA HIS A 386 -19.80 -20.53 -7.27
C HIS A 386 -20.07 -21.44 -6.06
N SER A 387 -19.06 -22.19 -5.61
CA SER A 387 -19.12 -23.10 -4.46
C SER A 387 -18.03 -22.79 -3.45
N ILE A 388 -18.37 -22.85 -2.16
CA ILE A 388 -17.44 -22.71 -1.04
C ILE A 388 -16.37 -23.80 -1.08
N VAL A 389 -16.74 -25.03 -1.47
CA VAL A 389 -15.80 -26.16 -1.54
C VAL A 389 -14.75 -25.92 -2.62
N GLU A 390 -15.19 -25.51 -3.82
CA GLU A 390 -14.29 -25.22 -4.93
C GLU A 390 -13.39 -24.00 -4.61
N THR A 391 -13.98 -22.99 -3.97
CA THR A 391 -13.25 -21.81 -3.48
C THR A 391 -12.15 -22.24 -2.50
N ALA A 392 -12.48 -23.04 -1.49
CA ALA A 392 -11.53 -23.53 -0.50
C ALA A 392 -10.40 -24.32 -1.16
N ASP A 393 -10.70 -25.27 -2.04
CA ASP A 393 -9.68 -26.07 -2.73
C ASP A 393 -8.73 -25.21 -3.54
N ARG A 394 -9.26 -24.27 -4.33
CA ARG A 394 -8.44 -23.39 -5.17
C ARG A 394 -7.55 -22.47 -4.34
N VAL A 395 -8.13 -21.81 -3.33
CA VAL A 395 -7.42 -20.86 -2.47
C VAL A 395 -6.31 -21.56 -1.68
N TRP A 396 -6.58 -22.75 -1.13
CA TRP A 396 -5.57 -23.52 -0.41
C TRP A 396 -4.45 -24.04 -1.32
N ASN A 397 -4.77 -24.47 -2.55
CA ASN A 397 -3.76 -24.89 -3.52
C ASN A 397 -2.85 -23.72 -3.92
N ASP A 398 -3.41 -22.54 -4.20
CA ASP A 398 -2.65 -21.32 -4.52
C ASP A 398 -1.76 -20.91 -3.33
N ALA A 399 -2.30 -20.96 -2.11
CA ALA A 399 -1.57 -20.65 -0.89
C ALA A 399 -0.40 -21.61 -0.64
N PHE A 400 -0.61 -22.91 -0.84
CA PHE A 400 0.45 -23.91 -0.72
C PHE A 400 1.53 -23.73 -1.80
N GLY A 401 1.14 -23.44 -3.04
CA GLY A 401 2.06 -23.12 -4.12
C GLY A 401 2.94 -21.92 -3.79
N TYR A 402 2.33 -20.85 -3.26
CA TYR A 402 3.04 -19.67 -2.78
C TYR A 402 3.98 -19.97 -1.60
N LEU A 403 3.50 -20.69 -0.58
CA LEU A 403 4.29 -21.12 0.58
C LEU A 403 5.53 -21.91 0.12
N ASN A 404 5.34 -22.95 -0.68
CA ASN A 404 6.45 -23.74 -1.22
C ASN A 404 7.43 -22.90 -2.03
N GLY A 405 6.92 -21.98 -2.84
CA GLY A 405 7.76 -21.04 -3.60
C GLY A 405 8.62 -20.17 -2.68
N ILE A 406 8.07 -19.67 -1.57
CA ILE A 406 8.80 -18.91 -0.56
C ILE A 406 9.85 -19.78 0.12
N LEU A 407 9.48 -20.95 0.62
CA LEU A 407 10.38 -21.85 1.34
C LEU A 407 11.58 -22.24 0.46
N ARG A 408 11.32 -22.63 -0.79
CA ARG A 408 12.38 -22.98 -1.76
C ARG A 408 13.30 -21.81 -2.05
N LYS A 409 12.76 -20.61 -2.29
CA LYS A 409 13.58 -19.41 -2.56
C LYS A 409 14.46 -19.00 -1.37
N ASN A 410 14.06 -19.34 -0.15
CA ASN A 410 14.78 -18.98 1.07
C ASN A 410 15.60 -20.14 1.66
N ALA A 411 15.56 -21.34 1.08
CA ALA A 411 16.34 -22.48 1.54
C ALA A 411 17.87 -22.23 1.47
N CYS A 412 18.32 -21.35 0.58
CA CYS A 412 19.73 -20.96 0.47
C CYS A 412 20.20 -19.97 1.54
N ARG A 413 19.29 -19.46 2.40
CA ARG A 413 19.66 -18.56 3.50
C ARG A 413 20.22 -19.38 4.65
N ARG A 414 21.29 -18.87 5.26
CA ARG A 414 21.94 -19.50 6.43
C ARG A 414 21.20 -19.12 7.70
N PHE A 415 19.99 -19.65 7.87
CA PHE A 415 19.21 -19.46 9.08
C PHE A 415 19.64 -20.46 10.16
N ASN A 416 19.76 -20.00 11.41
CA ASN A 416 19.72 -20.88 12.57
C ASN A 416 18.26 -21.32 12.85
N LEU A 417 18.07 -22.30 13.74
CA LEU A 417 16.73 -22.85 14.03
C LEU A 417 15.74 -21.77 14.49
N TYR A 418 16.17 -20.87 15.36
CA TYR A 418 15.35 -19.75 15.85
C TYR A 418 14.90 -18.82 14.70
N GLN A 419 15.81 -18.47 13.79
CA GLN A 419 15.51 -17.66 12.60
C GLN A 419 14.56 -18.36 11.65
N ARG A 420 14.66 -19.69 11.48
CA ARG A 420 13.71 -20.45 10.66
C ARG A 420 12.30 -20.40 11.25
N VAL A 421 12.18 -20.54 12.57
CA VAL A 421 10.89 -20.45 13.26
C VAL A 421 10.30 -19.05 13.11
N ILE A 422 11.10 -17.98 13.29
CA ILE A 422 10.64 -16.61 13.05
C ILE A 422 10.15 -16.47 11.62
N PHE A 423 11.00 -16.76 10.63
CA PHE A 423 10.69 -16.63 9.21
C PHE A 423 9.41 -17.37 8.82
N LEU A 424 9.22 -18.59 9.34
CA LEU A 424 8.00 -19.35 9.12
C LEU A 424 6.79 -18.63 9.67
N LYS A 425 6.84 -18.14 10.91
CA LYS A 425 5.73 -17.43 11.56
C LYS A 425 5.43 -16.08 10.93
N SER A 426 6.46 -15.26 10.68
CA SER A 426 6.31 -13.88 10.20
C SER A 426 5.99 -13.77 8.72
N LYS A 427 6.43 -14.74 7.90
CA LYS A 427 6.39 -14.60 6.45
C LYS A 427 5.84 -15.78 5.70
N ALA A 428 6.36 -16.98 5.95
CA ALA A 428 5.98 -18.14 5.14
C ALA A 428 4.52 -18.52 5.40
N LEU A 429 4.14 -18.63 6.68
CA LEU A 429 2.82 -19.08 7.11
C LEU A 429 1.81 -17.94 7.31
N SER A 430 2.24 -16.67 7.26
CA SER A 430 1.34 -15.55 7.51
C SER A 430 0.14 -15.54 6.54
N GLY A 431 0.38 -15.86 5.26
CA GLY A 431 -0.69 -15.97 4.26
C GLY A 431 -1.63 -17.16 4.50
N THR A 432 -1.08 -18.32 4.90
CA THR A 432 -1.89 -19.51 5.20
C THR A 432 -2.72 -19.34 6.48
N VAL A 433 -2.21 -18.64 7.49
CA VAL A 433 -2.95 -18.33 8.72
C VAL A 433 -4.12 -17.41 8.43
N PHE A 434 -3.92 -16.39 7.59
CA PHE A 434 -5.01 -15.51 7.14
C PHE A 434 -6.12 -16.32 6.43
N ILE A 435 -5.76 -17.24 5.54
CA ILE A 435 -6.75 -18.09 4.84
C ILE A 435 -7.47 -19.02 5.82
N ALA A 436 -6.76 -19.60 6.79
CA ALA A 436 -7.33 -20.48 7.80
C ALA A 436 -8.40 -19.80 8.68
N GLN A 437 -8.36 -18.48 8.82
CA GLN A 437 -9.39 -17.72 9.53
C GLN A 437 -10.71 -17.62 8.76
N VAL A 438 -10.67 -17.79 7.43
CA VAL A 438 -11.83 -17.57 6.54
C VAL A 438 -12.36 -18.88 5.95
N LEU A 439 -11.47 -19.82 5.61
CA LEU A 439 -11.83 -21.05 4.91
C LEU A 439 -11.27 -22.29 5.61
N PRO A 440 -12.07 -23.37 5.73
CA PRO A 440 -11.61 -24.61 6.34
C PRO A 440 -10.50 -25.26 5.49
N CYS A 441 -9.49 -25.80 6.15
CA CYS A 441 -8.41 -26.55 5.51
C CYS A 441 -8.71 -28.05 5.52
N LYS A 442 -8.62 -28.71 4.36
CA LYS A 442 -8.73 -30.18 4.28
C LYS A 442 -7.49 -30.84 4.89
N GLN A 443 -7.67 -31.99 5.54
CA GLN A 443 -6.58 -32.71 6.23
C GLN A 443 -5.38 -32.99 5.32
N ASN A 444 -5.61 -33.46 4.09
CA ASN A 444 -4.53 -33.73 3.12
C ASN A 444 -3.68 -32.47 2.82
N MET A 445 -4.32 -31.30 2.71
CA MET A 445 -3.59 -30.04 2.50
C MET A 445 -2.80 -29.64 3.74
N ALA A 446 -3.37 -29.80 4.94
CA ALA A 446 -2.67 -29.55 6.19
C ALA A 446 -1.41 -30.43 6.32
N ASP A 447 -1.50 -31.70 5.96
CA ASP A 447 -0.37 -32.64 5.98
C ASP A 447 0.73 -32.23 4.98
N GLN A 448 0.35 -31.73 3.80
CA GLN A 448 1.30 -31.22 2.80
C GLN A 448 2.02 -29.97 3.27
N ILE A 449 1.29 -29.02 3.86
CA ILE A 449 1.86 -27.81 4.47
C ILE A 449 2.83 -28.20 5.59
N LEU A 450 2.43 -29.11 6.48
CA LEU A 450 3.26 -29.58 7.58
C LEU A 450 4.55 -30.23 7.08
N LYS A 451 4.47 -31.10 6.08
CA LYS A 451 5.66 -31.72 5.45
C LYS A 451 6.62 -30.67 4.88
N ALA A 452 6.11 -29.66 4.18
CA ALA A 452 6.93 -28.59 3.61
C ALA A 452 7.61 -27.74 4.70
N VAL A 453 6.88 -27.40 5.76
CA VAL A 453 7.39 -26.65 6.92
C VAL A 453 8.45 -27.44 7.67
N MET A 454 8.20 -28.72 7.96
CA MET A 454 9.16 -29.59 8.64
C MET A 454 10.43 -29.77 7.82
N LYS A 455 10.30 -29.97 6.50
CA LYS A 455 11.47 -29.99 5.62
C LYS A 455 12.29 -28.72 5.72
N PHE A 456 11.66 -27.54 5.74
CA PHE A 456 12.38 -26.28 5.87
C PHE A 456 13.03 -26.08 7.24
N LEU A 457 12.37 -26.50 8.33
CA LEU A 457 12.91 -26.41 9.68
C LEU A 457 14.19 -27.21 9.87
N TRP A 458 14.29 -28.37 9.20
CA TRP A 458 15.37 -29.35 9.41
C TRP A 458 16.35 -29.49 8.23
N ILE A 459 16.25 -28.66 7.18
CA ILE A 459 17.27 -28.55 6.09
C ILE A 459 18.65 -28.20 6.66
#